data_AF-A0A7J8DSX8-F1
#
_entry.id   AF-A0A7J8DSX8-F1
#
_cell.length_a   1.000
_cell.length_b   1.000
_cell.length_c   1.000
_cell.angle_alpha   90.00
_cell.angle_beta   90.00
_cell.angle_gamma   90.00
#
_symmetry.space_group_name_H-M   'P 1'
#
loop_
_entity.id
_entity.type
_entity.pdbx_description
1 polymer ?
#
loop_
_entity_poly.entity_id
_entity_poly.type
_entity_poly.pdbx_seq_one_letter_code
_entity_poly.pdbx_strand_id
1 'polypeptide(L)'
;MKKNGQQLYRHIYLGCKEEDNVQKNYELLYTSLALMTIELANEEVVIDLIRLAIALQDSAIINEDSLPMFHRCGIMALVAAYLNFVSQMIAVPAFCQHVTKVIEIRTMEAPYFLPEHIFRDKCMLPKSLEKHDKNLYFLTNKIAESLGGSGYSVERLSAPYVPQVTDEDRLSRRKSIVDTVSIQVDILSNSIPSDDMSTRVYPPEL
;
A
#
# COMPACT_ATOMS: atom_id res chain seq x y z
N MET A 1 21.11 12.60 4.77
CA MET A 1 20.74 11.26 4.26
C MET A 1 20.04 11.32 2.89
N LYS A 2 20.55 12.09 1.91
CA LYS A 2 19.68 12.69 0.87
C LYS A 2 19.21 11.77 -0.29
N LYS A 3 19.89 10.66 -0.60
CA LYS A 3 19.52 9.80 -1.76
C LYS A 3 18.98 8.42 -1.35
N ASN A 4 19.65 7.75 -0.41
CA ASN A 4 19.29 6.39 -0.01
C ASN A 4 18.10 6.33 0.97
N GLY A 5 17.88 7.39 1.77
CA GLY A 5 16.75 7.45 2.70
C GLY A 5 15.39 7.42 2.00
N GLN A 6 15.29 8.13 0.86
CA GLN A 6 14.05 8.16 0.07
C GLN A 6 13.74 6.80 -0.57
N GLN A 7 14.77 6.05 -0.97
CA GLN A 7 14.60 4.67 -1.45
C GLN A 7 14.05 3.76 -0.34
N LEU A 8 14.57 3.89 0.88
CA LEU A 8 14.10 3.09 2.02
C LEU A 8 12.63 3.37 2.36
N TYR A 9 12.22 4.63 2.42
CA TYR A 9 10.82 5.01 2.65
C TYR A 9 9.90 4.46 1.57
N ARG A 10 10.35 4.49 0.32
CA ARG A 10 9.62 3.94 -0.82
C ARG A 10 9.47 2.42 -0.72
N HIS A 11 10.53 1.69 -0.36
CA HIS A 11 10.46 0.25 -0.21
C HIS A 11 9.48 -0.17 0.89
N ILE A 12 9.42 0.58 2.00
CA ILE A 12 8.40 0.35 3.02
C ILE A 12 7.00 0.64 2.47
N TYR A 13 6.83 1.77 1.77
CA TYR A 13 5.54 2.14 1.18
C TYR A 13 4.98 1.06 0.25
N LEU A 14 5.81 0.57 -0.67
CA LEU A 14 5.42 -0.47 -1.63
C LEU A 14 5.30 -1.84 -0.96
N GLY A 15 6.23 -2.17 -0.07
CA GLY A 15 6.23 -3.44 0.66
C GLY A 15 4.94 -3.65 1.46
N CYS A 16 4.31 -2.58 1.97
CA CYS A 16 3.02 -2.67 2.64
C CYS A 16 1.85 -3.10 1.74
N LYS A 17 2.02 -2.97 0.42
CA LYS A 17 0.98 -3.16 -0.61
C LYS A 17 1.17 -4.44 -1.43
N GLU A 18 2.19 -5.25 -1.14
CA GLU A 18 2.38 -6.53 -1.81
C GLU A 18 1.22 -7.49 -1.48
N GLU A 19 0.74 -8.22 -2.50
CA GLU A 19 -0.43 -9.11 -2.40
C GLU A 19 -0.14 -10.39 -1.61
N ASP A 20 1.13 -10.79 -1.50
CA ASP A 20 1.57 -11.98 -0.78
C ASP A 20 1.90 -11.70 0.70
N ASN A 21 1.68 -10.47 1.17
CA ASN A 21 1.91 -10.09 2.55
C ASN A 21 1.09 -10.96 3.51
N VAL A 22 1.79 -11.63 4.42
CA VAL A 22 1.20 -12.26 5.60
C VAL A 22 1.49 -11.43 6.86
N GLN A 23 0.94 -11.83 8.00
CA GLN A 23 1.20 -11.19 9.31
C GLN A 23 2.70 -10.89 9.51
N LYS A 24 3.56 -11.87 9.21
CA LYS A 24 4.99 -11.74 9.47
C LYS A 24 5.63 -10.60 8.68
N ASN A 25 5.15 -10.32 7.47
CA ASN A 25 5.65 -9.20 6.68
C ASN A 25 5.30 -7.86 7.34
N TYR A 26 4.07 -7.70 7.84
CA TYR A 26 3.68 -6.48 8.58
C TYR A 26 4.50 -6.30 9.87
N GLU A 27 4.80 -7.37 10.61
CA GLU A 27 5.70 -7.30 11.77
C GLU A 27 7.11 -6.82 11.40
N LEU A 28 7.65 -7.30 10.28
CA LEU A 28 8.97 -6.89 9.78
C LEU A 28 8.98 -5.45 9.27
N LEU A 29 7.91 -5.01 8.60
CA LEU A 29 7.72 -3.62 8.16
C LEU A 29 7.65 -2.69 9.38
N TYR A 30 6.90 -3.07 10.42
CA TYR A 30 6.82 -2.31 11.68
C TYR A 30 8.20 -2.23 12.33
N THR A 31 8.89 -3.36 12.44
CA THR A 31 10.24 -3.41 13.01
C THR A 31 11.21 -2.52 12.24
N SER A 32 11.12 -2.52 10.91
CA SER A 32 11.96 -1.66 10.06
C SER A 32 11.69 -0.17 10.31
N LEU A 33 10.41 0.24 10.38
CA LEU A 33 10.02 1.60 10.72
C LEU A 33 10.53 2.01 12.11
N ALA A 34 10.37 1.15 13.11
CA ALA A 34 10.82 1.40 14.47
C ALA A 34 12.34 1.56 14.54
N LEU A 35 13.10 0.61 13.96
CA LEU A 35 14.56 0.67 13.90
C LEU A 35 15.05 1.93 13.19
N MET A 36 14.46 2.28 12.04
CA MET A 36 14.82 3.52 11.36
C MET A 36 14.58 4.76 12.22
N THR A 37 13.47 4.77 12.97
CA THR A 37 13.13 5.92 13.83
C THR A 37 14.15 6.04 14.97
N ILE A 38 14.56 4.91 15.57
CA ILE A 38 15.54 4.86 16.67
C ILE A 38 16.95 5.22 16.18
N GLU A 39 17.42 4.55 15.12
CA GLU A 39 18.79 4.69 14.62
C GLU A 39 19.05 6.06 13.99
N LEU A 40 18.00 6.67 13.42
CA LEU A 40 18.09 7.94 12.73
C LEU A 40 17.37 9.07 13.48
N ALA A 41 17.24 8.94 14.81
CA ALA A 41 16.47 9.79 15.73
C ALA A 41 16.71 11.30 15.57
N ASN A 42 16.16 11.86 14.51
CA ASN A 42 16.25 13.25 14.09
C ASN A 42 14.83 13.73 13.80
N GLU A 43 14.51 14.95 14.22
CA GLU A 43 13.18 15.55 14.09
C GLU A 43 12.65 15.54 12.64
N GLU A 44 13.50 15.81 11.66
CA GLU A 44 13.12 15.77 10.24
C GLU A 44 12.80 14.35 9.77
N VAL A 45 13.57 13.36 10.25
CA VAL A 45 13.37 11.94 9.92
C VAL A 45 12.08 11.44 10.55
N VAL A 46 11.84 11.77 11.82
CA VAL A 46 10.58 11.43 12.51
C VAL A 46 9.39 12.02 11.77
N ILE A 47 9.44 13.29 11.37
CA ILE A 47 8.36 13.90 10.57
C ILE A 47 8.18 13.18 9.23
N ASP A 48 9.26 12.85 8.53
CA ASP A 48 9.16 12.12 7.26
C ASP A 48 8.55 10.73 7.42
N LEU A 49 8.84 10.03 8.52
CA LEU A 49 8.26 8.71 8.79
C LEU A 49 6.81 8.80 9.25
N ILE A 50 6.42 9.84 10.00
CA ILE A 50 5.01 10.13 10.28
C ILE A 50 4.26 10.41 8.98
N ARG A 51 4.83 11.20 8.05
CA ARG A 51 4.25 11.46 6.72
C ARG A 51 4.09 10.18 5.91
N LEU A 52 5.07 9.28 5.96
CA LEU A 52 4.99 7.96 5.33
C LEU A 52 3.85 7.13 5.93
N ALA A 53 3.70 7.11 7.25
CA ALA A 53 2.63 6.40 7.93
C ALA A 53 1.23 6.95 7.57
N ILE A 54 1.09 8.27 7.46
CA ILE A 54 -0.16 8.90 6.99
C ILE A 54 -0.44 8.50 5.53
N ALA A 55 0.55 8.54 4.64
CA ALA A 55 0.38 8.14 3.25
C ALA A 55 0.00 6.66 3.10
N LEU A 56 0.56 5.78 3.93
CA LEU A 56 0.16 4.38 4.00
C LEU A 56 -1.31 4.24 4.40
N GLN A 57 -1.74 4.94 5.46
CA GLN A 57 -3.14 4.97 5.88
C GLN A 57 -4.07 5.44 4.75
N ASP A 58 -3.72 6.55 4.10
CA ASP A 58 -4.50 7.11 3.00
C ASP A 58 -4.59 6.14 1.82
N SER A 59 -3.50 5.44 1.49
CA SER A 59 -3.49 4.42 0.44
C SER A 59 -4.47 3.27 0.73
N ALA A 60 -4.58 2.84 1.99
CA ALA A 60 -5.51 1.78 2.40
C ALA A 60 -6.97 2.25 2.40
N ILE A 61 -7.22 3.55 2.64
CA ILE A 61 -8.56 4.15 2.60
C ILE A 61 -9.02 4.30 1.15
N ILE A 62 -8.22 4.96 0.29
CA ILE A 62 -8.55 5.24 -1.12
C ILE A 62 -8.58 3.92 -1.92
N ASN A 63 -7.63 3.04 -1.66
CA ASN A 63 -7.53 1.70 -2.25
C ASN A 63 -7.46 1.67 -3.79
N GLU A 64 -6.62 2.53 -4.39
CA GLU A 64 -6.44 2.60 -5.84
C GLU A 64 -5.96 1.26 -6.44
N ASP A 65 -5.14 0.51 -5.72
CA ASP A 65 -4.59 -0.78 -6.18
C ASP A 65 -5.54 -1.96 -5.91
N SER A 66 -6.78 -1.71 -5.48
CA SER A 66 -7.79 -2.75 -5.24
C SER A 66 -7.34 -3.85 -4.27
N LEU A 67 -6.57 -3.47 -3.23
CA LEU A 67 -6.06 -4.42 -2.24
C LEU A 67 -7.18 -5.16 -1.51
N PRO A 68 -7.01 -6.46 -1.21
CA PRO A 68 -7.94 -7.20 -0.37
C PRO A 68 -8.06 -6.56 1.02
N MET A 69 -9.23 -6.73 1.65
CA MET A 69 -9.54 -6.09 2.94
C MET A 69 -8.53 -6.43 4.05
N PHE A 70 -7.97 -7.65 4.02
CA PHE A 70 -6.92 -8.06 4.94
C PHE A 70 -5.71 -7.12 4.88
N HIS A 71 -5.19 -6.85 3.68
CA HIS A 71 -4.03 -5.96 3.51
C HIS A 71 -4.35 -4.53 3.90
N ARG A 72 -5.55 -4.04 3.54
CA ARG A 72 -6.01 -2.71 3.94
C ARG A 72 -6.01 -2.57 5.46
N CYS A 73 -6.62 -3.53 6.17
CA CYS A 73 -6.65 -3.55 7.63
C CYS A 73 -5.25 -3.76 8.24
N GLY A 74 -4.40 -4.57 7.60
CA GLY A 74 -3.00 -4.79 7.99
C GLY A 74 -2.17 -3.51 7.93
N ILE A 75 -2.35 -2.69 6.89
CA ILE A 75 -1.74 -1.36 6.80
C ILE A 75 -2.26 -0.44 7.91
N MET A 76 -3.57 -0.45 8.18
CA MET A 76 -4.15 0.37 9.28
C MET A 76 -3.58 -0.01 10.64
N ALA A 77 -3.39 -1.31 10.89
CA ALA A 77 -2.79 -1.86 12.11
C ALA A 77 -1.30 -1.53 12.22
N LEU A 78 -0.55 -1.63 11.13
CA LEU A 78 0.86 -1.22 11.06
C LEU A 78 1.01 0.25 11.44
N VAL A 79 0.18 1.13 10.87
CA VAL A 79 0.20 2.57 11.15
C VAL A 79 -0.15 2.84 12.62
N ALA A 80 -1.14 2.14 13.18
CA ALA A 80 -1.50 2.27 14.60
C ALA A 80 -0.33 1.90 15.51
N ALA A 81 0.28 0.74 15.28
CA ALA A 81 1.42 0.26 16.04
C ALA A 81 2.59 1.24 15.96
N TYR A 82 2.91 1.70 14.75
CA TYR A 82 4.02 2.62 14.51
C TYR A 82 3.81 3.97 15.19
N LEU A 83 2.64 4.62 15.01
CA LEU A 83 2.39 5.92 15.63
C LEU A 83 2.27 5.83 17.16
N ASN A 84 1.79 4.71 17.71
CA ASN A 84 1.85 4.45 19.15
C ASN A 84 3.28 4.43 19.64
N PHE A 85 4.15 3.67 18.97
CA PHE A 85 5.58 3.63 19.28
C PHE A 85 6.23 5.01 19.19
N VAL A 86 6.03 5.75 18.08
CA VAL A 86 6.60 7.09 17.89
C VAL A 86 6.13 8.03 18.98
N SER A 87 4.85 7.98 19.37
CA SER A 87 4.32 8.85 20.41
C SER A 87 5.03 8.69 21.75
N GLN A 88 5.31 7.44 22.14
CA GLN A 88 6.05 7.13 23.35
C GLN A 88 7.54 7.50 23.22
N MET A 89 8.12 7.32 22.03
CA MET A 89 9.53 7.63 21.77
C MET A 89 9.82 9.14 21.84
N ILE A 90 8.97 9.96 21.21
CA ILE A 90 9.17 11.43 21.21
C ILE A 90 8.63 12.08 22.49
N ALA A 91 7.74 11.39 23.21
CA ALA A 91 7.17 11.80 24.49
C ALA A 91 6.51 13.20 24.50
N VAL A 92 5.99 13.66 23.37
CA VAL A 92 5.20 14.90 23.28
C VAL A 92 3.80 14.64 23.83
N PRO A 93 3.39 15.24 24.97
CA PRO A 93 2.17 14.84 25.68
C PRO A 93 0.90 14.94 24.85
N ALA A 94 0.74 16.01 24.07
CA ALA A 94 -0.44 16.21 23.22
C ALA A 94 -0.53 15.16 22.11
N PHE A 95 0.61 14.73 21.55
CA PHE A 95 0.65 13.68 20.54
C PHE A 95 0.35 12.30 21.14
N CYS A 96 0.90 11.98 22.32
CA CYS A 96 0.54 10.76 23.06
C CYS A 96 -0.97 10.68 23.33
N GLN A 97 -1.58 11.78 23.78
CA GLN A 97 -3.02 11.85 24.02
C GLN A 97 -3.83 11.64 22.74
N HIS A 98 -3.43 12.27 21.64
CA HIS A 98 -4.10 12.10 20.35
C HIS A 98 -4.03 10.64 19.88
N VAL A 99 -2.84 10.04 19.90
CA VAL A 99 -2.65 8.65 19.45
C VAL A 99 -3.41 7.66 20.32
N THR A 100 -3.34 7.81 21.64
CA THR A 100 -4.08 6.98 22.60
C THR A 100 -5.58 7.02 22.33
N LYS A 101 -6.13 8.23 22.13
CA LYS A 101 -7.55 8.40 21.83
C LYS A 101 -7.99 7.69 20.55
N VAL A 102 -7.21 7.76 19.47
CA VAL A 102 -7.52 7.05 18.22
C VAL A 102 -7.49 5.53 18.44
N ILE A 103 -6.52 5.02 19.20
CA ILE A 103 -6.41 3.59 19.53
C ILE A 103 -7.60 3.12 20.38
N GLU A 104 -8.04 3.92 21.35
CA GLU A 104 -9.22 3.62 22.17
C GLU A 104 -10.50 3.52 21.32
N ILE A 105 -10.73 4.49 20.42
CA ILE A 105 -11.90 4.47 19.52
C ILE A 105 -11.83 3.24 18.60
N ARG A 106 -10.67 2.94 18.01
CA ARG A 106 -10.48 1.72 17.20
C ARG A 106 -10.76 0.45 18.00
N THR A 107 -10.35 0.40 19.26
CA THR A 107 -10.60 -0.76 20.13
C THR A 107 -12.11 -1.02 20.29
N MET A 108 -12.91 0.03 20.37
CA MET A 108 -14.36 -0.07 20.55
C MET A 108 -15.12 -0.32 19.24
N GLU A 109 -14.74 0.36 18.16
CA GLU A 109 -15.57 0.47 16.96
C GLU A 109 -14.99 -0.29 15.74
N ALA A 110 -13.68 -0.41 15.64
CA ALA A 110 -12.99 -1.01 14.49
C ALA A 110 -11.72 -1.78 14.92
N PRO A 111 -11.85 -2.84 15.73
CA PRO A 111 -10.70 -3.54 16.30
C PRO A 111 -9.77 -4.13 15.23
N TYR A 112 -10.29 -4.47 14.05
CA TYR A 112 -9.51 -4.93 12.89
C TYR A 112 -8.52 -3.89 12.34
N PHE A 113 -8.53 -2.63 12.80
CA PHE A 113 -7.48 -1.65 12.53
C PHE A 113 -6.32 -1.68 13.54
N LEU A 114 -6.29 -2.67 14.43
CA LEU A 114 -5.28 -2.82 15.47
C LEU A 114 -4.57 -4.19 15.35
N PRO A 115 -3.25 -4.23 15.57
CA PRO A 115 -2.44 -5.45 15.36
C PRO A 115 -2.89 -6.60 16.25
N GLU A 116 -3.40 -6.33 17.45
CA GLU A 116 -3.85 -7.34 18.40
C GLU A 116 -5.07 -8.10 17.91
N HIS A 117 -5.77 -7.63 16.87
CA HIS A 117 -6.99 -8.26 16.37
C HIS A 117 -6.85 -8.73 14.92
N ILE A 118 -6.28 -7.93 14.02
CA ILE A 118 -6.21 -8.26 12.58
C ILE A 118 -5.44 -9.56 12.31
N PHE A 119 -4.46 -9.86 13.17
CA PHE A 119 -3.57 -11.01 13.03
C PHE A 119 -3.96 -12.20 13.90
N ARG A 120 -5.13 -12.16 14.56
CA ARG A 120 -5.67 -13.34 15.25
C ARG A 120 -6.34 -14.29 14.28
N ASP A 121 -6.28 -15.58 14.61
CA ASP A 121 -7.10 -16.59 13.95
C ASP A 121 -8.59 -16.18 14.00
N LYS A 122 -9.27 -16.24 12.84
CA LYS A 122 -10.69 -15.90 12.66
C LYS A 122 -11.06 -14.43 12.88
N CYS A 123 -10.15 -13.49 12.62
CA CYS A 123 -10.49 -12.06 12.61
C CYS A 123 -11.68 -11.76 11.67
N MET A 124 -12.67 -11.02 12.16
CA MET A 124 -13.83 -10.59 11.39
C MET A 124 -13.50 -9.28 10.65
N LEU A 125 -13.27 -9.38 9.35
CA LEU A 125 -12.98 -8.22 8.51
C LEU A 125 -14.26 -7.46 8.14
N PRO A 126 -14.19 -6.12 8.01
CA PRO A 126 -15.32 -5.34 7.54
C PRO A 126 -15.59 -5.61 6.06
N LYS A 127 -16.82 -5.36 5.61
CA LYS A 127 -17.16 -5.47 4.17
C LYS A 127 -16.70 -4.26 3.36
N SER A 128 -16.57 -3.09 3.99
CA SER A 128 -16.16 -1.83 3.35
C SER A 128 -15.62 -0.86 4.40
N LEU A 129 -14.71 0.04 3.98
CA LEU A 129 -14.20 1.13 4.81
C LEU A 129 -14.97 2.45 4.65
N GLU A 130 -15.86 2.58 3.66
CA GLU A 130 -16.51 3.85 3.27
C GLU A 130 -17.36 4.52 4.37
N LYS A 131 -17.88 3.72 5.32
CA LYS A 131 -18.79 4.20 6.37
C LYS A 131 -18.09 4.54 7.69
N HIS A 132 -16.76 4.45 7.74
CA HIS A 132 -16.03 4.70 8.98
C HIS A 132 -15.95 6.20 9.26
N ASP A 133 -16.15 6.56 10.52
CA ASP A 133 -15.96 7.93 10.98
C ASP A 133 -14.47 8.30 10.92
N LYS A 134 -14.19 9.57 10.63
CA LYS A 134 -12.84 10.13 10.56
C LYS A 134 -12.10 10.08 11.89
N ASN A 135 -12.82 9.97 13.01
CA ASN A 135 -12.24 9.79 14.34
C ASN A 135 -11.41 8.49 14.49
N LEU A 136 -11.63 7.51 13.60
CA LEU A 136 -10.86 6.27 13.52
C LEU A 136 -9.53 6.44 12.80
N TYR A 137 -9.30 7.59 12.17
CA TYR A 137 -8.11 7.85 11.37
C TYR A 137 -7.17 8.84 12.04
N PHE A 138 -5.88 8.64 11.81
CA PHE A 138 -4.87 9.62 12.17
C PHE A 138 -4.92 10.76 11.15
N LEU A 139 -5.47 11.90 11.55
CA LEU A 139 -5.65 13.04 10.66
C LEU A 139 -4.43 13.97 10.72
N THR A 140 -3.89 14.35 9.56
CA THR A 140 -2.70 15.21 9.46
C THR A 140 -2.82 16.50 10.25
N ASN A 141 -3.99 17.16 10.22
CA ASN A 141 -4.22 18.38 10.98
C ASN A 141 -4.19 18.14 12.51
N LYS A 142 -4.72 17.01 12.99
CA LYS A 142 -4.68 16.67 14.41
C LYS A 142 -3.29 16.29 14.90
N ILE A 143 -2.52 15.59 14.06
CA ILE A 143 -1.10 15.33 14.35
C ILE A 143 -0.33 16.65 14.36
N ALA A 144 -0.51 17.51 13.36
CA ALA A 144 0.12 18.83 13.28
C ALA A 144 -0.19 19.71 14.50
N GLU A 145 -1.46 19.79 14.91
CA GLU A 145 -1.89 20.48 16.14
C GLU A 145 -1.17 19.92 17.37
N SER A 146 -1.05 18.59 17.47
CA SER A 146 -0.46 17.92 18.63
C SER A 146 1.08 18.02 18.73
N LEU A 147 1.77 18.24 17.60
CA LEU A 147 3.22 18.41 17.54
C LEU A 147 3.64 19.89 17.51
N GLY A 148 2.69 20.80 17.32
CA GLY A 148 2.94 22.23 17.25
C GLY A 148 3.70 22.75 18.48
N GLY A 149 4.72 23.58 18.24
CA GLY A 149 5.55 24.16 19.30
C GLY A 149 6.54 23.20 19.96
N SER A 150 6.64 21.94 19.48
CA SER A 150 7.52 20.90 20.07
C SER A 150 8.81 20.66 19.27
N GLY A 151 9.26 21.63 18.47
CA GLY A 151 10.46 21.52 17.61
C GLY A 151 10.21 20.87 16.24
N TYR A 152 9.17 20.02 16.12
CA TYR A 152 8.83 19.36 14.86
C TYR A 152 8.21 20.30 13.81
N SER A 153 8.65 20.14 12.55
CA SER A 153 8.18 20.96 11.42
C SER A 153 6.76 20.58 10.96
N VAL A 154 5.77 21.37 11.38
CA VAL A 154 4.37 21.24 10.95
C VAL A 154 4.17 21.53 9.46
N GLU A 155 4.94 22.48 8.91
CA GLU A 155 4.90 22.80 7.48
C GLU A 155 5.28 21.58 6.64
N ARG A 156 6.37 20.89 7.03
CA ARG A 156 6.82 19.67 6.36
C ARG A 156 5.79 18.55 6.48
N LEU A 157 5.18 18.37 7.66
CA LEU A 157 4.13 17.38 7.89
C LEU A 157 2.91 17.59 6.98
N SER A 158 2.60 18.84 6.65
CA SER A 158 1.45 19.20 5.80
C SER A 158 1.65 18.81 4.33
N ALA A 159 2.89 18.64 3.87
CA ALA A 159 3.17 18.13 2.54
C ALA A 159 2.98 16.60 2.53
N PRO A 160 2.14 16.03 1.66
CA PRO A 160 1.97 14.58 1.58
C PRO A 160 3.28 13.89 1.21
N TYR A 161 3.49 12.67 1.71
CA TYR A 161 4.57 11.84 1.22
C TYR A 161 4.22 11.32 -0.18
N VAL A 162 5.17 11.43 -1.12
CA VAL A 162 5.03 10.93 -2.48
C VAL A 162 6.18 9.96 -2.75
N PRO A 163 5.90 8.67 -2.99
CA PRO A 163 6.92 7.70 -3.37
C PRO A 163 7.63 8.16 -4.66
N GLN A 164 8.95 8.35 -4.60
CA GLN A 164 9.72 8.78 -5.78
C GLN A 164 9.82 7.63 -6.79
N VAL A 165 9.67 7.95 -8.08
CA VAL A 165 9.85 6.97 -9.17
C VAL A 165 11.33 6.68 -9.35
N THR A 166 11.70 5.40 -9.39
CA THR A 166 13.09 4.97 -9.63
C THR A 166 13.33 4.68 -11.11
N ASP A 167 14.60 4.58 -11.52
CA ASP A 167 14.93 4.18 -12.90
C ASP A 167 14.47 2.74 -13.23
N GLU A 168 14.37 1.86 -12.23
CA GLU A 168 13.78 0.52 -12.39
C GLU A 168 12.31 0.60 -12.83
N ASP A 169 11.51 1.49 -12.22
CA ASP A 169 10.11 1.68 -12.63
C ASP A 169 10.00 2.16 -14.07
N ARG A 170 10.92 3.04 -14.49
CA ARG A 170 10.97 3.57 -15.86
C ARG A 170 11.33 2.47 -16.86
N LEU A 171 12.23 1.57 -16.47
CA LEU A 171 12.62 0.41 -17.28
C LEU A 171 11.51 -0.64 -17.36
N SER A 172 10.82 -0.94 -16.25
CA SER A 172 9.69 -1.86 -16.22
C SER A 172 8.51 -1.36 -17.05
N ARG A 173 8.20 -0.05 -16.99
CA ARG A 173 7.21 0.58 -17.89
C ARG A 173 7.61 0.50 -19.36
N ARG A 174 8.90 0.68 -19.67
CA ARG A 174 9.41 0.52 -21.05
C ARG A 174 9.33 -0.93 -21.53
N LYS A 175 9.57 -1.93 -20.68
CA LYS A 175 9.38 -3.34 -21.05
C LYS A 175 7.91 -3.65 -21.34
N SER A 176 7.01 -3.22 -20.46
CA SER A 176 5.55 -3.40 -20.64
C SER A 176 5.02 -2.75 -21.93
N ILE A 177 5.53 -1.57 -22.33
CA ILE A 177 5.10 -0.92 -23.58
C ILE A 177 5.57 -1.66 -24.84
N VAL A 178 6.77 -2.26 -24.80
CA VAL A 178 7.31 -3.04 -25.93
C VAL A 178 6.54 -4.35 -26.09
N ASP A 179 6.21 -5.03 -24.98
CA ASP A 179 5.48 -6.30 -25.01
C ASP A 179 4.05 -6.14 -25.55
N THR A 180 3.44 -4.96 -25.40
CA THR A 180 2.10 -4.66 -25.95
C THR A 180 2.14 -4.45 -27.47
N VAL A 181 3.29 -4.09 -28.04
CA VAL A 181 3.46 -3.88 -29.50
C VAL A 181 3.72 -5.21 -30.23
N SER A 182 4.06 -6.28 -29.51
CA SER A 182 4.45 -7.58 -30.10
C SER A 182 3.28 -8.56 -30.36
N ILE A 183 2.03 -8.16 -30.14
CA ILE A 183 0.86 -8.99 -30.48
C ILE A 183 0.33 -8.58 -31.85
N GLN A 184 1.05 -8.95 -32.91
CA GLN A 184 0.45 -9.09 -34.24
C GLN A 184 0.16 -10.58 -34.43
N VAL A 185 -1.12 -10.96 -34.28
CA VAL A 185 -1.58 -12.31 -34.59
C VAL A 185 -1.75 -12.39 -36.10
N ASP A 186 -0.75 -12.94 -36.79
CA ASP A 186 -0.90 -13.35 -38.20
C ASP A 186 -1.88 -14.53 -38.27
N ILE A 187 -3.15 -14.23 -38.51
CA ILE A 187 -4.14 -15.24 -38.90
C ILE A 187 -3.87 -15.57 -40.37
N LEU A 188 -2.95 -16.50 -40.62
CA LEU A 188 -2.78 -17.11 -41.94
C LEU A 188 -4.08 -17.86 -42.28
N SER A 189 -4.78 -17.34 -43.28
CA SER A 189 -5.97 -17.94 -43.86
C SER A 189 -5.55 -19.18 -44.66
N ASN A 190 -5.76 -20.37 -44.10
CA ASN A 190 -5.62 -21.63 -44.83
C ASN A 190 -6.78 -21.76 -45.84
N SER A 191 -6.54 -21.40 -47.10
CA SER A 191 -7.37 -21.82 -48.23
C SER A 191 -6.69 -22.96 -48.98
N ILE A 192 -7.15 -24.19 -48.76
CA ILE A 192 -6.91 -25.34 -49.65
C ILE A 192 -8.27 -25.74 -50.23
N PRO A 193 -8.38 -25.86 -51.55
CA PRO A 193 -9.24 -26.90 -52.16
C PRO A 193 -8.40 -27.73 -53.14
N SER A 194 -8.11 -28.99 -52.80
CA SER A 194 -8.82 -30.21 -53.26
C SER A 194 -8.53 -30.56 -54.73
N ASP A 195 -7.65 -31.54 -54.91
CA ASP A 195 -7.31 -32.19 -56.17
C ASP A 195 -8.15 -33.49 -56.25
N ASP A 196 -9.05 -33.61 -57.24
CA ASP A 196 -9.40 -34.93 -57.76
C ASP A 196 -9.83 -34.86 -59.23
N MET A 197 -9.13 -35.62 -60.06
CA MET A 197 -9.23 -35.69 -61.51
C MET A 197 -10.07 -36.91 -61.89
N SER A 198 -11.01 -36.71 -62.82
CA SER A 198 -11.34 -37.61 -63.95
C SER A 198 -12.84 -37.85 -64.14
N THR A 199 -13.35 -37.16 -65.15
CA THR A 199 -14.47 -37.53 -66.02
C THR A 199 -14.41 -39.00 -66.48
N ARG A 200 -15.48 -39.77 -66.22
CA ARG A 200 -15.96 -40.83 -67.13
C ARG A 200 -17.49 -40.85 -67.14
N VAL A 201 -18.00 -41.20 -68.31
CA VAL A 201 -19.32 -40.84 -68.85
C VAL A 201 -20.04 -42.14 -69.30
N TYR A 202 -21.34 -42.25 -68.93
CA TYR A 202 -22.46 -43.09 -69.45
C TYR A 202 -22.45 -44.64 -69.29
N PRO A 203 -23.60 -45.35 -69.46
CA PRO A 203 -25.03 -44.92 -69.63
C PRO A 203 -26.04 -45.62 -68.68
N PRO A 204 -27.36 -45.34 -68.79
CA PRO A 204 -28.43 -45.95 -68.00
C PRO A 204 -29.10 -47.13 -68.74
N GLU A 205 -29.42 -48.23 -68.07
CA GLU A 205 -30.39 -49.21 -68.60
C GLU A 205 -31.20 -49.88 -67.49
N LEU A 206 -32.52 -49.86 -67.70
CA LEU A 206 -33.42 -51.01 -67.56
C LEU A 206 -33.10 -52.00 -68.67
#